data_AF-A0A818RG64-F1
#
_entry.id   AF-A0A818RG64-F1
#
_cell.length_a   1.000
_cell.length_b   1.000
_cell.length_c   1.000
_cell.angle_alpha   90.00
_cell.angle_beta   90.00
_cell.angle_gamma   90.00
#
_symmetry.space_group_name_H-M   'P 1'
#
loop_
_entity.id
_entity.type
_entity.pdbx_description
1 polymer ?
#
loop_
_entity_poly.entity_id
_entity_poly.type
_entity_poly.pdbx_seq_one_letter_code
_entity_poly.pdbx_strand_id
1 'polypeptide(L)'
;MIAFVKGIDPEIPENRITEALNKVGLDVINVTRLNRKDDNTPTSTIKVTFKDANNPNTFIHTGLQADSMHFNAEAAPQNKKHDRVGKSGGGVLLAVKELIKCREIINKTTHKNEIIAVQIETLLYKSILISSIYVPPTAKIGMNIFQDLYNINNNCIIVGDRNATLYEIGSANTDARGKQLQELLKEHLIEYVDDGSTTFEKE
;
A
#
# COMPACT_ATOMS: atom_id res chain seq x y z
N MET A 1 13.48 8.36 -10.01
CA MET A 1 12.49 8.46 -8.90
C MET A 1 11.09 8.60 -9.48
N ILE A 2 10.04 8.10 -8.82
CA ILE A 2 8.64 8.22 -9.26
C ILE A 2 7.87 9.07 -8.24
N ALA A 3 7.07 10.03 -8.71
CA ALA A 3 6.13 10.77 -7.88
C ALA A 3 4.71 10.68 -8.46
N PHE A 4 3.71 10.76 -7.59
CA PHE A 4 2.30 10.89 -7.97
C PHE A 4 1.81 12.27 -7.57
N VAL A 5 1.39 13.06 -8.57
CA VAL A 5 0.90 14.43 -8.36
C VAL A 5 -0.60 14.45 -8.58
N LYS A 6 -1.34 14.94 -7.59
CA LYS A 6 -2.82 15.01 -7.59
C LYS A 6 -3.29 16.45 -7.83
N GLY A 7 -4.54 16.61 -8.26
CA GLY A 7 -5.17 17.92 -8.47
C GLY A 7 -4.75 18.63 -9.75
N ILE A 8 -4.19 17.91 -10.72
CA ILE A 8 -3.84 18.45 -12.04
C ILE A 8 -5.08 18.42 -12.92
N ASP A 9 -5.41 19.54 -13.55
CA ASP A 9 -6.52 19.61 -14.50
C ASP A 9 -6.37 18.53 -15.61
N PRO A 10 -7.39 17.68 -15.85
CA PRO A 10 -7.40 16.67 -16.90
C PRO A 10 -7.13 17.20 -18.31
N GLU A 11 -7.47 18.47 -18.59
CA GLU A 11 -7.30 19.07 -19.91
C GLU A 11 -5.86 19.51 -20.19
N ILE A 12 -5.00 19.61 -19.17
CA ILE A 12 -3.60 19.98 -19.37
C ILE A 12 -2.85 18.78 -19.99
N PRO A 13 -2.25 18.91 -21.18
CA PRO A 13 -1.57 17.81 -21.82
C PRO A 13 -0.21 17.50 -21.15
N GLU A 14 0.20 16.23 -21.19
CA GLU A 14 1.39 15.72 -20.49
C GLU A 14 2.68 16.43 -20.91
N ASN A 15 2.84 16.76 -22.20
CA ASN A 15 3.99 17.49 -22.71
C ASN A 15 4.14 18.88 -22.06
N ARG A 16 3.04 19.59 -21.85
CA ARG A 16 3.04 20.92 -21.21
C ARG A 16 3.43 20.81 -19.74
N ILE A 17 3.05 19.73 -19.06
CA ILE A 17 3.45 19.44 -17.68
C ILE A 17 4.95 19.14 -17.63
N THR A 18 5.45 18.28 -18.51
CA THR A 18 6.88 17.97 -18.65
C THR A 18 7.71 19.23 -18.88
N GLU A 19 7.29 20.10 -19.80
CA GLU A 19 7.96 21.38 -20.05
C GLU A 19 7.97 22.30 -18.82
N ALA A 20 6.85 22.39 -18.09
CA ALA A 20 6.77 23.21 -16.89
C ALA A 20 7.70 22.70 -15.79
N LEU A 21 7.77 21.38 -15.58
CA LEU A 21 8.66 20.75 -14.61
C LEU A 21 10.14 20.93 -14.99
N ASN A 22 10.49 20.73 -16.26
CA ASN A 22 11.84 20.98 -16.75
C ASN A 22 12.24 22.45 -16.59
N LYS A 23 11.32 23.41 -16.81
CA LYS A 23 11.58 24.85 -16.62
C LYS A 23 11.88 25.24 -15.17
N VAL A 24 11.37 24.50 -14.19
CA VAL A 24 11.70 24.71 -12.77
C VAL A 24 12.92 23.89 -12.31
N GLY A 25 13.67 23.31 -13.25
CA GLY A 25 14.92 22.61 -13.00
C GLY A 25 14.77 21.14 -12.61
N LEU A 26 13.59 20.53 -12.81
CA LEU A 26 13.37 19.11 -12.56
C LEU A 26 13.62 18.31 -13.83
N ASP A 27 14.60 17.41 -13.83
CA ASP A 27 14.91 16.56 -14.98
C ASP A 27 13.88 15.41 -15.09
N VAL A 28 12.85 15.62 -15.93
CA VAL A 28 11.73 14.68 -16.11
C VAL A 28 12.00 13.72 -17.26
N ILE A 29 11.96 12.42 -16.99
CA ILE A 29 12.00 11.35 -18.01
C ILE A 29 10.63 11.22 -18.68
N ASN A 30 9.56 11.13 -17.87
CA ASN A 30 8.23 10.83 -18.38
C ASN A 30 7.14 11.38 -17.46
N VAL A 31 6.01 11.80 -18.05
CA VAL A 31 4.76 12.11 -17.37
C VAL A 31 3.68 11.24 -17.97
N THR A 32 2.92 10.55 -17.14
CA THR A 32 1.82 9.69 -17.57
C THR A 32 0.58 10.00 -16.76
N ARG A 33 -0.50 10.36 -17.45
CA ARG A 33 -1.81 10.60 -16.84
C ARG A 33 -2.46 9.27 -16.52
N LEU A 34 -2.97 9.18 -15.29
CA LEU A 34 -3.69 7.98 -14.86
C LEU A 34 -5.14 8.11 -15.32
N ASN A 35 -5.70 7.02 -15.83
CA ASN A 35 -7.11 6.94 -16.22
C ASN A 35 -7.91 6.18 -15.16
N ARG A 36 -9.19 6.51 -15.03
CA ARG A 36 -10.12 5.72 -14.23
C ARG A 36 -10.34 4.38 -14.90
N LYS A 37 -10.48 3.33 -14.09
CA LYS A 37 -10.68 1.96 -14.58
C LYS A 37 -12.03 1.77 -15.29
N ASP A 38 -13.07 2.45 -14.81
CA ASP A 38 -14.45 2.18 -15.23
C ASP A 38 -14.80 2.76 -16.61
N ASP A 39 -14.27 3.94 -16.92
CA ASP A 39 -14.64 4.71 -18.13
C ASP A 39 -13.42 5.16 -18.94
N ASN A 40 -12.21 4.75 -18.54
CA ASN A 40 -10.94 5.17 -19.13
C ASN A 40 -10.77 6.70 -19.20
N THR A 41 -11.50 7.46 -18.38
CA THR A 41 -11.41 8.92 -18.38
C THR A 41 -10.15 9.38 -17.66
N PRO A 42 -9.50 10.46 -18.15
CA PRO A 42 -8.29 10.95 -17.51
C PRO A 42 -8.59 11.50 -16.10
N THR A 43 -7.80 11.07 -15.12
CA THR A 43 -7.91 11.56 -13.74
C THR A 43 -7.15 12.86 -13.55
N SER A 44 -7.39 13.51 -12.41
CA SER A 44 -6.58 14.63 -11.93
C SER A 44 -5.23 14.19 -11.32
N THR A 45 -4.83 12.93 -11.50
CA THR A 45 -3.59 12.38 -10.99
C THR A 45 -2.66 11.99 -12.14
N ILE A 46 -1.39 12.38 -12.01
CA ILE A 46 -0.33 12.02 -12.95
C ILE A 46 0.79 11.28 -12.21
N LYS A 47 1.43 10.37 -12.92
CA LYS A 47 2.69 9.72 -12.54
C LYS A 47 3.83 10.46 -13.24
N VAL A 48 4.80 10.96 -12.47
CA VAL A 48 5.98 11.63 -13.00
C VAL A 48 7.22 10.80 -12.68
N THR A 49 8.04 10.54 -13.69
CA THR A 49 9.31 9.83 -13.57
C THR A 49 10.44 10.82 -13.76
N PHE A 50 11.28 10.99 -12.74
CA PHE A 50 12.44 11.88 -12.77
C PHE A 50 13.72 11.10 -13.01
N LYS A 51 14.64 11.71 -13.77
CA LYS A 51 15.96 11.16 -14.07
C LYS A 51 16.86 11.16 -12.85
N ASP A 52 16.80 12.24 -12.07
CA ASP A 52 17.60 12.38 -10.86
C ASP A 52 16.87 11.76 -9.67
N ALA A 53 17.33 10.57 -9.25
CA ALA A 53 16.85 9.91 -8.05
C ALA A 53 17.62 10.33 -6.78
N ASN A 54 18.73 11.07 -6.94
CA ASN A 54 19.73 11.27 -5.88
C ASN A 54 19.83 12.72 -5.40
N ASN A 55 19.08 13.66 -5.98
CA ASN A 55 19.08 15.06 -5.57
C ASN A 55 17.75 15.47 -4.89
N PRO A 56 17.57 15.16 -3.59
CA PRO A 56 16.36 15.47 -2.84
C PRO A 56 16.10 16.98 -2.70
N ASN A 57 17.13 17.82 -2.81
CA ASN A 57 17.01 19.27 -2.63
C ASN A 57 16.16 19.95 -3.72
N THR A 58 16.21 19.46 -4.96
CA THR A 58 15.48 20.08 -6.08
C THR A 58 13.95 19.99 -5.90
N PHE A 59 13.45 18.95 -5.23
CA PHE A 59 12.02 18.75 -4.99
C PHE A 59 11.51 19.57 -3.81
N ILE A 60 12.32 19.66 -2.74
CA ILE A 60 12.01 20.49 -1.56
C ILE A 60 11.90 21.97 -1.95
N HIS A 61 12.80 22.47 -2.81
CA HIS A 61 12.79 23.88 -3.24
C HIS A 61 11.67 24.25 -4.21
N THR A 62 11.12 23.29 -4.96
CA THR A 62 10.06 23.53 -5.95
C THR A 62 8.65 23.37 -5.37
N GLY A 63 8.53 23.00 -4.09
CA GLY A 63 7.24 22.69 -3.48
C GLY A 63 6.57 21.44 -4.04
N LEU A 64 7.24 20.72 -4.95
CA LEU A 64 6.85 19.38 -5.32
C LEU A 64 7.22 18.47 -4.16
N GLN A 65 6.21 18.00 -3.43
CA GLN A 65 6.37 16.90 -2.50
C GLN A 65 6.67 15.63 -3.33
N ALA A 66 7.91 15.48 -3.77
CA ALA A 66 8.43 14.19 -4.12
C ALA A 66 8.49 13.40 -2.82
N ASP A 67 7.62 12.42 -2.70
CA ASP A 67 7.78 11.38 -1.71
C ASP A 67 8.97 10.49 -2.12
N SER A 68 10.17 11.05 -2.06
CA SER A 68 11.38 10.24 -1.98
C SER A 68 11.34 9.57 -0.60
N MET A 69 10.96 8.29 -0.58
CA MET A 69 10.96 7.50 0.64
C MET A 69 12.41 7.12 0.98
N HIS A 70 13.12 8.04 1.62
CA HIS A 70 14.31 7.69 2.38
C HIS A 70 13.84 7.14 3.73
N PHE A 71 13.80 5.81 3.85
CA PHE A 71 13.47 5.16 5.10
C PHE A 71 14.72 5.08 5.99
N ASN A 72 14.74 5.84 7.08
CA ASN A 72 15.42 5.36 8.28
C ASN A 72 14.42 4.46 9.01
N ALA A 73 14.37 3.20 8.61
CA ALA A 73 13.56 2.20 9.30
C ALA A 73 14.36 1.69 10.50
N GLU A 74 13.94 2.04 11.72
CA GLU A 74 14.29 1.20 12.86
C GLU A 74 13.56 -0.14 12.68
N ALA A 75 14.31 -1.24 12.73
CA ALA A 75 13.69 -2.55 12.65
C ALA A 75 12.66 -2.68 13.77
N ALA A 76 11.40 -2.93 13.43
CA ALA A 76 10.44 -3.38 14.42
C ALA A 76 11.06 -4.56 15.18
N PRO A 77 10.98 -4.61 16.52
CA PRO A 77 11.63 -5.63 17.30
C PRO A 77 11.24 -7.00 16.74
N GLN A 78 12.23 -7.70 16.19
CA GLN A 78 12.00 -8.99 15.57
C GLN A 78 11.36 -9.90 16.61
N ASN A 79 10.13 -10.34 16.35
CA ASN A 79 9.59 -11.52 17.01
C ASN A 79 10.51 -12.69 16.63
N LYS A 80 11.43 -13.04 17.54
CA LYS A 80 12.32 -14.19 17.39
C LYS A 80 11.45 -15.44 17.27
N LYS A 81 11.33 -15.96 16.05
CA LYS A 81 10.64 -17.22 15.75
C LYS A 81 11.37 -18.39 16.40
N HIS A 82 10.66 -19.22 17.17
CA HIS A 82 11.16 -20.52 17.65
C HIS A 82 11.11 -21.61 16.56
N ASP A 83 10.35 -21.40 15.48
CA ASP A 83 10.03 -22.39 14.45
C ASP A 83 10.90 -22.29 13.16
N ARG A 84 11.87 -21.36 13.13
CA ARG A 84 12.78 -21.16 11.98
C ARG A 84 14.20 -20.85 12.44
N VAL A 85 14.86 -21.81 13.08
CA VAL A 85 16.31 -21.71 13.32
C VAL A 85 17.02 -21.83 11.96
N GLY A 86 17.61 -20.73 11.47
CA GLY A 86 18.55 -20.74 10.34
C GLY A 86 17.99 -20.48 8.93
N LYS A 87 16.73 -20.05 8.76
CA LYS A 87 16.21 -19.62 7.44
C LYS A 87 15.40 -18.31 7.53
N SER A 88 15.88 -17.27 6.84
CA SER A 88 15.14 -16.02 6.58
C SER A 88 14.01 -16.28 5.58
N GLY A 89 12.79 -15.83 5.88
CA GLY A 89 11.68 -15.90 4.93
C GLY A 89 10.37 -15.38 5.54
N GLY A 90 9.67 -14.52 4.81
CA GLY A 90 8.44 -13.86 5.25
C GLY A 90 8.68 -12.72 6.23
N GLY A 91 7.69 -11.83 6.34
CA GLY A 91 7.73 -10.64 7.19
C GLY A 91 6.68 -9.64 6.78
N VAL A 92 6.11 -8.93 7.75
CA VAL A 92 5.38 -7.69 7.50
C VAL A 92 6.21 -6.51 7.96
N LEU A 93 6.10 -5.41 7.21
CA LEU A 93 6.64 -4.12 7.56
C LEU A 93 5.57 -3.07 7.27
N LEU A 94 5.41 -2.13 8.18
CA LEU A 94 4.72 -0.87 7.92
C LEU A 94 5.72 0.25 8.13
N ALA A 95 5.97 1.02 7.08
CA ALA A 95 6.80 2.20 7.15
C ALA A 95 5.90 3.44 7.13
N VAL A 96 6.06 4.30 8.12
CA VAL A 96 5.31 5.54 8.28
C VAL A 96 6.29 6.70 8.15
N LYS A 97 5.92 7.75 7.39
CA LYS A 97 6.76 8.95 7.29
C LYS A 97 6.84 9.62 8.65
N GLU A 98 8.01 10.11 9.01
CA GLU A 98 8.30 10.72 10.32
C GLU A 98 7.30 11.80 10.74
N LEU A 99 6.87 12.65 9.80
CA LEU A 99 5.93 13.74 10.07
C LEU A 99 4.47 13.28 10.26
N ILE A 100 4.17 12.02 10.00
CA ILE A 100 2.84 11.46 10.22
C ILE A 100 2.77 10.94 11.65
N LYS A 101 1.93 11.57 12.48
CA LYS A 101 1.64 11.08 13.82
C LYS A 101 0.96 9.71 13.74
N CYS A 102 1.61 8.71 14.32
CA CYS A 102 1.07 7.37 14.41
C CYS A 102 1.44 6.70 15.73
N ARG A 103 0.66 5.68 16.09
CA ARG A 103 1.00 4.77 17.19
C ARG A 103 0.85 3.33 16.75
N GLU A 104 1.76 2.46 17.19
CA GLU A 104 1.60 1.02 17.04
C GLU A 104 0.41 0.54 17.87
N ILE A 105 -0.43 -0.30 17.26
CA ILE A 105 -1.61 -0.89 17.90
C ILE A 105 -1.44 -2.39 18.05
N ILE A 106 -0.96 -3.05 16.98
CA ILE A 106 -0.73 -4.49 16.95
C ILE A 106 0.62 -4.75 16.32
N ASN A 107 1.40 -5.63 16.94
CA ASN A 107 2.53 -6.29 16.32
C ASN A 107 2.55 -7.73 16.86
N LYS A 108 1.87 -8.64 16.16
CA LYS A 108 1.70 -10.01 16.63
C LYS A 108 1.78 -11.02 15.50
N THR A 109 2.19 -12.22 15.86
CA THR A 109 2.05 -13.41 15.02
C THR A 109 0.99 -14.31 15.63
N THR A 110 -0.03 -14.69 14.86
CA THR A 110 -1.12 -15.57 15.33
C THR A 110 -1.37 -16.64 14.27
N HIS A 111 -1.27 -17.92 14.65
CA HIS A 111 -1.41 -19.05 13.71
C HIS A 111 -0.50 -18.97 12.46
N LYS A 112 0.71 -18.42 12.62
CA LYS A 112 1.68 -18.12 11.54
C LYS A 112 1.31 -16.93 10.64
N ASN A 113 0.20 -16.25 10.89
CA ASN A 113 -0.13 -14.99 10.22
C ASN A 113 0.62 -13.87 10.92
N GLU A 114 1.32 -13.07 10.15
CA GLU A 114 2.20 -12.00 10.64
C GLU A 114 1.53 -10.66 10.36
N ILE A 115 1.35 -9.85 11.41
CA ILE A 115 0.45 -8.70 11.35
C ILE A 115 1.04 -7.55 12.16
N ILE A 116 1.15 -6.40 11.50
CA ILE A 116 1.47 -5.13 12.14
C ILE A 116 0.35 -4.16 11.78
N ALA A 117 -0.16 -3.43 12.77
CA ALA A 117 -1.13 -2.37 12.56
C ALA A 117 -0.73 -1.11 13.33
N VAL A 118 -0.85 0.02 12.64
CA VAL A 118 -0.60 1.36 13.18
C VAL A 118 -1.85 2.21 13.03
N GLN A 119 -2.11 3.06 14.01
CA GLN A 119 -3.18 4.04 13.93
C GLN A 119 -2.58 5.39 13.54
N ILE A 120 -3.07 5.95 12.44
CA ILE A 120 -2.72 7.27 11.94
C ILE A 120 -3.69 8.29 12.53
N GLU A 121 -3.16 9.29 13.21
CA GLU A 121 -3.94 10.41 13.70
C GLU A 121 -4.16 11.42 12.56
N THR A 122 -5.39 11.89 12.40
CA THR A 122 -5.71 12.92 11.42
C THR A 122 -6.27 14.14 12.14
N LEU A 123 -6.01 15.34 11.62
CA LEU A 123 -6.45 16.59 12.24
C LEU A 123 -7.96 16.85 12.06
N LEU A 124 -8.53 16.41 10.94
CA LEU A 124 -9.89 16.74 10.51
C LEU A 124 -10.85 15.55 10.54
N TYR A 125 -10.35 14.32 10.59
CA TYR A 125 -11.15 13.09 10.54
C TYR A 125 -10.88 12.20 11.76
N LYS A 126 -11.71 11.18 11.93
CA LYS A 126 -11.40 10.09 12.85
C LYS A 126 -10.08 9.44 12.41
N SER A 127 -9.32 8.95 13.38
CA SER A 127 -8.10 8.18 13.12
C SER A 127 -8.33 7.04 12.12
N ILE A 128 -7.33 6.71 11.33
CA ILE A 128 -7.36 5.60 10.38
C ILE A 128 -6.45 4.49 10.90
N LEU A 129 -6.91 3.24 10.89
CA LEU A 129 -6.07 2.08 11.22
C LEU A 129 -5.49 1.49 9.93
N ILE A 130 -4.18 1.39 9.82
CA ILE A 130 -3.50 0.76 8.69
C ILE A 130 -2.87 -0.54 9.18
N SER A 131 -3.24 -1.66 8.57
CA SER A 131 -2.69 -2.98 8.91
C SER A 131 -1.99 -3.61 7.70
N SER A 132 -0.79 -4.14 7.92
CA SER A 132 -0.09 -5.03 6.99
C SER A 132 -0.22 -6.47 7.49
N ILE A 133 -0.62 -7.38 6.61
CA ILE A 133 -0.81 -8.80 6.92
C ILE A 133 -0.04 -9.64 5.92
N TYR A 134 0.70 -10.62 6.42
CA TYR A 134 1.28 -11.71 5.64
C TYR A 134 0.73 -13.04 6.14
N VAL A 135 0.13 -13.82 5.24
CA VAL A 135 -0.29 -15.20 5.49
C VAL A 135 0.59 -16.12 4.66
N PRO A 136 1.47 -16.93 5.27
CA PRO A 136 2.31 -17.85 4.53
C PRO A 136 1.49 -18.82 3.65
N PRO A 137 2.03 -19.29 2.52
CA PRO A 137 1.32 -20.18 1.59
C PRO A 137 0.77 -21.47 2.22
N THR A 138 1.33 -21.91 3.35
CA THR A 138 0.93 -23.14 4.06
C THR A 138 0.09 -22.88 5.31
N ALA A 139 -0.21 -21.62 5.63
CA ALA A 139 -1.00 -21.23 6.78
C ALA A 139 -2.47 -20.97 6.40
N LYS A 140 -3.37 -21.12 7.37
CA LYS A 140 -4.78 -20.74 7.24
C LYS A 140 -4.96 -19.26 7.56
N ILE A 141 -5.94 -18.62 6.95
CA ILE A 141 -6.33 -17.27 7.32
C ILE A 141 -7.03 -17.34 8.70
N GLY A 142 -6.48 -16.61 9.66
CA GLY A 142 -7.02 -16.50 11.01
C GLY A 142 -8.08 -15.41 11.04
N MET A 143 -9.34 -15.80 10.84
CA MET A 143 -10.47 -14.87 10.64
C MET A 143 -10.65 -13.86 11.76
N ASN A 144 -10.33 -14.28 12.98
CA ASN A 144 -10.41 -13.49 14.21
C ASN A 144 -9.66 -12.16 14.10
N ILE A 145 -8.57 -12.10 13.30
CA ILE A 145 -7.82 -10.85 13.16
C ILE A 145 -8.65 -9.74 12.49
N PHE A 146 -9.47 -10.09 11.49
CA PHE A 146 -10.27 -9.08 10.80
C PHE A 146 -11.31 -8.49 11.76
N GLN A 147 -11.90 -9.33 12.61
CA GLN A 147 -12.80 -8.89 13.66
C GLN A 147 -12.07 -8.05 14.73
N ASP A 148 -10.88 -8.47 15.17
CA ASP A 148 -10.06 -7.70 16.10
C ASP A 148 -9.77 -6.30 15.57
N LEU A 149 -9.32 -6.19 14.31
CA LEU A 149 -9.00 -4.92 13.65
C LEU A 149 -10.24 -4.04 13.50
N TYR A 150 -11.37 -4.63 13.07
CA TYR A 150 -12.65 -3.94 12.96
C TYR A 150 -13.12 -3.37 14.31
N ASN A 151 -13.02 -4.17 15.38
CA ASN A 151 -13.43 -3.77 16.73
C ASN A 151 -12.54 -2.67 17.31
N ILE A 152 -11.25 -2.64 16.93
CA ILE A 152 -10.33 -1.57 17.35
C ILE A 152 -10.70 -0.27 16.65
N ASN A 153 -10.87 -0.31 15.33
CA ASN A 153 -11.26 0.84 14.52
C ASN A 153 -11.86 0.36 13.20
N ASN A 154 -13.15 0.62 12.98
CA ASN A 154 -13.83 0.25 11.75
C ASN A 154 -13.48 1.16 10.55
N ASN A 155 -12.69 2.22 10.75
CA ASN A 155 -12.03 2.99 9.70
C ASN A 155 -10.63 2.40 9.43
N CYS A 156 -10.60 1.20 8.84
CA CYS A 156 -9.38 0.41 8.67
C CYS A 156 -9.06 0.10 7.21
N ILE A 157 -7.78 0.18 6.87
CA ILE A 157 -7.22 -0.30 5.61
C ILE A 157 -6.31 -1.49 5.92
N ILE A 158 -6.59 -2.63 5.28
CA ILE A 158 -5.83 -3.87 5.46
C ILE A 158 -5.14 -4.22 4.15
N VAL A 159 -3.81 -4.21 4.16
CA VAL A 159 -2.96 -4.51 3.00
C VAL A 159 -2.09 -5.74 3.26
N GLY A 160 -1.58 -6.35 2.19
CA GLY A 160 -0.56 -7.39 2.25
C GLY A 160 -0.94 -8.70 1.57
N ASP A 161 0.01 -9.63 1.58
CA ASP A 161 -0.09 -10.90 0.86
C ASP A 161 -0.79 -11.97 1.71
N ARG A 162 -1.99 -12.35 1.28
CA ARG A 162 -2.83 -13.35 1.93
C ARG A 162 -2.60 -14.77 1.37
N ASN A 163 -1.80 -14.89 0.31
CA ASN A 163 -1.58 -16.10 -0.48
C ASN A 163 -2.89 -16.82 -0.88
N ALA A 164 -4.00 -16.09 -1.01
CA ALA A 164 -5.31 -16.65 -1.34
C ALA A 164 -5.65 -16.37 -2.80
N THR A 165 -6.29 -17.32 -3.47
CA THR A 165 -6.81 -17.09 -4.82
C THR A 165 -8.32 -16.96 -4.77
N LEU A 166 -8.87 -15.96 -5.44
CA LEU A 166 -10.28 -15.64 -5.37
C LEU A 166 -10.76 -15.12 -6.73
N TYR A 167 -11.80 -15.75 -7.27
CA TYR A 167 -12.29 -15.46 -8.62
C TYR A 167 -12.81 -14.02 -8.76
N GLU A 168 -13.53 -13.54 -7.75
CA GLU A 168 -14.11 -12.20 -7.67
C GLU A 168 -13.05 -11.09 -7.68
N ILE A 169 -11.79 -11.43 -7.48
CA ILE A 169 -10.65 -10.49 -7.47
C ILE A 169 -9.68 -10.76 -8.63
N GLY A 170 -10.15 -11.46 -9.67
CA GLY A 170 -9.40 -11.66 -10.91
C GLY A 170 -8.53 -12.91 -10.96
N SER A 171 -8.57 -13.79 -9.95
CA SER A 171 -7.89 -15.10 -10.03
C SER A 171 -8.65 -16.06 -10.95
N ALA A 172 -7.95 -16.98 -11.59
CA ALA A 172 -8.59 -18.02 -12.42
C ALA A 172 -9.50 -18.98 -11.62
N ASN A 173 -9.22 -19.18 -10.33
CA ASN A 173 -9.95 -20.08 -9.43
C ASN A 173 -10.00 -19.55 -7.99
N THR A 174 -11.00 -19.97 -7.22
CA THR A 174 -11.07 -19.70 -5.77
C THR A 174 -10.55 -20.90 -4.96
N ASP A 175 -9.47 -20.71 -4.18
CA ASP A 175 -8.94 -21.74 -3.28
C ASP A 175 -9.66 -21.73 -1.92
N ALA A 176 -9.29 -22.64 -1.02
CA ALA A 176 -9.91 -22.73 0.30
C ALA A 176 -9.77 -21.44 1.11
N ARG A 177 -8.68 -20.67 0.93
CA ARG A 177 -8.45 -19.39 1.61
C ARG A 177 -9.24 -18.26 0.97
N GLY A 178 -9.37 -18.27 -0.36
CA GLY A 178 -10.27 -17.38 -1.09
C GLY A 178 -11.70 -17.52 -0.60
N LYS A 179 -12.19 -18.74 -0.36
CA LYS A 179 -13.51 -18.98 0.24
C LYS A 179 -13.64 -18.36 1.64
N GLN A 180 -12.62 -18.45 2.48
CA GLN A 180 -12.62 -17.78 3.79
C GLN A 180 -12.74 -16.26 3.63
N LEU A 181 -12.04 -15.66 2.66
CA LEU A 181 -12.17 -14.23 2.38
C LEU A 181 -13.56 -13.86 1.82
N GLN A 182 -14.19 -14.73 1.02
CA GLN A 182 -15.56 -14.52 0.56
C GLN A 182 -16.57 -14.45 1.71
N GLU A 183 -16.38 -15.23 2.77
CA GLU A 183 -17.25 -15.17 3.95
C GLU A 183 -17.19 -13.78 4.59
N LEU A 184 -16.00 -13.21 4.78
CA LEU A 184 -15.84 -11.85 5.32
C LEU A 184 -16.46 -10.77 4.42
N LEU A 185 -16.37 -10.94 3.09
CA LEU A 185 -16.99 -10.03 2.12
C LEU A 185 -18.53 -10.10 2.20
N LYS A 186 -19.09 -11.32 2.31
CA LYS A 186 -20.54 -11.54 2.44
C LYS A 186 -21.08 -10.99 3.76
N GLU A 187 -20.30 -11.05 4.82
CA GLU A 187 -20.64 -10.50 6.13
C GLU A 187 -20.49 -8.97 6.20
N HIS A 188 -20.03 -8.33 5.11
CA HIS A 188 -19.73 -6.89 5.05
C HIS A 188 -18.72 -6.45 6.13
N LEU A 189 -17.87 -7.37 6.61
CA LEU A 189 -16.79 -7.06 7.54
C LEU A 189 -15.60 -6.40 6.86
N ILE A 190 -15.40 -6.73 5.57
CA ILE A 190 -14.38 -6.12 4.73
C ILE A 190 -14.98 -5.78 3.37
N GLU A 191 -14.39 -4.78 2.72
CA GLU A 191 -14.58 -4.49 1.31
C GLU A 191 -13.25 -4.68 0.58
N TYR A 192 -13.31 -5.02 -0.71
CA TYR A 192 -12.13 -5.27 -1.53
C TYR A 192 -11.91 -4.12 -2.51
N VAL A 193 -10.65 -3.69 -2.65
CA VAL A 193 -10.22 -2.64 -3.57
C VAL A 193 -9.02 -3.15 -4.36
N ASP A 194 -9.19 -3.32 -5.67
CA ASP A 194 -8.15 -3.83 -6.59
C ASP A 194 -8.43 -3.38 -8.03
N ASP A 195 -7.35 -3.17 -8.78
CA ASP A 195 -7.39 -2.70 -10.16
C ASP A 195 -7.37 -3.83 -11.20
N GLY A 196 -7.38 -5.10 -10.79
CA GLY A 196 -7.41 -6.29 -11.63
C GLY A 196 -6.06 -6.62 -12.28
N SER A 197 -4.98 -5.95 -11.88
CA SER A 197 -3.65 -6.27 -12.34
C SER A 197 -3.10 -7.52 -11.64
N THR A 198 -2.32 -8.32 -12.37
CA THR A 198 -1.65 -9.49 -11.81
C THR A 198 -0.60 -9.03 -10.79
N THR A 199 -0.74 -9.48 -9.54
CA THR A 199 0.19 -9.13 -8.45
C THR A 199 1.32 -10.15 -8.26
N PHE A 200 1.23 -11.32 -8.89
CA PHE A 200 2.26 -12.35 -8.88
C PHE A 200 2.22 -13.20 -10.16
N GLU A 201 3.36 -13.32 -10.85
CA GLU A 201 3.56 -14.25 -11.95
C GLU A 201 4.60 -15.30 -11.53
N LYS A 202 4.31 -16.56 -11.85
CA LYS A 202 5.24 -17.66 -11.56
C LYS A 202 6.18 -17.80 -12.76
N GLU A 203 7.45 -17.49 -12.57
CA GLU A 203 8.53 -17.78 -13.53
C GLU A 203 8.66 -19.29 -13.79
#